data_AF-A0A3P9DFD1-F1
#
_entry.id   AF-A0A3P9DFD1-F1
#
_cell.length_a   1.000
_cell.length_b   1.000
_cell.length_c   1.000
_cell.angle_alpha   90.00
_cell.angle_beta   90.00
_cell.angle_gamma   90.00
#
_symmetry.space_group_name_H-M   'P 1'
#
loop_
_entity.id
_entity.type
_entity.pdbx_description
1 polymer ?
#
loop_
_entity_poly.entity_id
_entity_poly.type
_entity_poly.pdbx_seq_one_letter_code
_entity_poly.pdbx_strand_id
1 'polypeptide(L)' 'MNSAGHGDLWLTLNRATRPVKAEKTYRSERDHIELHSLEPGEYVIIPSTKEPNITADFALAVYTKTDE' A
#
# COMPACT_ATOMS: atom_id res chain seq x y z
N MET A 1 -26.37 -18.69 4.30
CA MET A 1 -25.03 -19.29 4.15
C MET A 1 -24.18 -18.26 3.47
N ASN A 2 -23.26 -17.66 4.23
CA ASN A 2 -22.53 -16.47 3.85
C ASN A 2 -21.18 -16.90 3.26
N SER A 3 -20.85 -16.40 2.07
CA SER A 3 -19.47 -16.43 1.57
C SER A 3 -19.22 -15.24 0.65
N ALA A 4 -19.21 -14.03 1.23
CA ALA A 4 -18.50 -12.90 0.64
C ALA A 4 -17.00 -13.12 0.90
N GLY A 5 -16.40 -14.02 0.12
CA GLY A 5 -15.03 -14.47 0.31
C GLY A 5 -14.04 -13.54 -0.37
N HIS A 6 -13.36 -12.70 0.42
CA HIS A 6 -12.00 -12.14 0.25
C HIS A 6 -11.55 -11.45 -1.07
N GLY A 7 -12.19 -11.66 -2.22
CA GLY A 7 -11.80 -11.09 -3.52
C GLY A 7 -12.47 -9.75 -3.86
N ASP A 8 -13.60 -9.43 -3.22
CA ASP A 8 -14.38 -8.22 -3.53
C ASP A 8 -13.78 -6.94 -2.95
N LEU A 9 -13.05 -7.02 -1.83
CA LEU A 9 -12.50 -5.83 -1.17
C LEU A 9 -11.44 -5.14 -2.03
N TRP A 10 -10.54 -5.92 -2.63
CA TRP A 10 -9.44 -5.41 -3.47
C TRP A 10 -9.94 -4.79 -4.77
N LEU A 11 -10.91 -5.42 -5.44
CA LEU A 11 -11.53 -4.88 -6.65
C LEU A 11 -12.32 -3.61 -6.37
N THR A 12 -12.99 -3.54 -5.21
CA THR A 12 -13.79 -2.37 -4.79
C THR A 12 -12.90 -1.18 -4.43
N LEU A 13 -11.84 -1.40 -3.64
CA LEU A 13 -10.92 -0.32 -3.24
C LEU A 13 -10.23 0.31 -4.46
N ASN A 14 -9.77 -0.50 -5.41
CA ASN A 14 -9.03 0.00 -6.58
C ASN A 14 -9.92 0.73 -7.62
N ARG A 15 -11.21 0.40 -7.71
CA ARG A 15 -12.13 1.07 -8.66
C ARG A 15 -12.82 2.31 -8.09
N ALA A 16 -13.02 2.37 -6.77
CA ALA A 16 -13.83 3.41 -6.15
C ALA A 16 -13.03 4.47 -5.39
N THR A 17 -11.74 4.26 -5.13
CA THR A 17 -10.94 5.17 -4.31
C THR A 17 -9.65 5.61 -5.00
N ARG A 18 -9.37 6.91 -4.95
CA ARG A 18 -8.07 7.45 -5.38
C ARG A 18 -7.10 7.26 -4.21
N PRO A 19 -5.88 6.74 -4.45
CA PRO A 19 -4.90 6.59 -3.39
C PRO A 19 -4.58 7.95 -2.78
N VAL A 20 -4.61 8.04 -1.44
CA VAL A 20 -4.29 9.27 -0.69
C VAL A 20 -2.84 9.68 -0.94
N LYS A 21 -1.95 8.68 -0.97
CA LYS A 21 -0.60 8.78 -1.51
C LYS A 21 -0.36 7.56 -2.38
N ALA A 22 0.15 7.80 -3.58
CA ALA A 22 0.68 6.77 -4.45
C ALA A 22 2.02 7.25 -4.97
N GLU A 23 2.97 6.33 -5.00
CA GLU A 23 4.25 6.56 -5.61
C GLU A 23 4.08 6.80 -7.11
N LYS A 24 4.80 7.79 -7.65
CA LYS A 24 4.75 8.10 -9.08
C LYS A 24 5.80 7.33 -9.90
N THR A 25 6.77 6.70 -9.25
CA THR A 25 7.94 6.12 -9.93
C THR A 25 8.48 4.90 -9.20
N TYR A 26 8.13 3.70 -9.65
CA TYR A 26 8.76 2.46 -9.19
C TYR A 26 10.27 2.48 -9.45
N ARG A 27 11.06 2.13 -8.42
CA ARG A 27 12.52 1.99 -8.51
C ARG A 27 12.95 0.55 -8.28
N SER A 28 14.04 0.14 -8.93
CA SER A 28 14.63 -1.21 -8.78
C SER A 28 15.69 -1.27 -7.67
N GLU A 29 15.62 -0.35 -6.70
CA GLU A 29 16.54 -0.29 -5.56
C GLU A 29 16.13 -1.34 -4.51
N ARG A 30 17.09 -1.80 -3.69
CA ARG A 30 16.81 -2.81 -2.64
C ARG A 30 15.81 -2.29 -1.61
N ASP A 31 16.06 -1.07 -1.13
CA ASP A 31 15.28 -0.42 -0.10
C ASP A 31 14.66 0.82 -0.70
N HIS A 32 13.35 0.99 -0.51
CA HIS A 32 12.63 2.20 -0.87
C HIS A 32 12.03 2.81 0.38
N ILE A 33 12.43 4.04 0.70
CA ILE A 33 12.06 4.71 1.95
C ILE A 33 11.42 6.06 1.59
N GLU A 34 10.17 6.24 2.01
CA GLU A 34 9.43 7.48 1.84
C GLU A 34 8.98 8.03 3.19
N LEU A 35 9.02 9.37 3.31
CA LEU A 35 8.44 10.08 4.44
C LEU A 35 7.09 10.66 4.01
N HIS A 36 6.05 10.37 4.79
CA HIS A 36 4.71 10.90 4.58
C HIS A 36 4.24 11.72 5.78
N SER A 37 3.51 12.79 5.48
CA SER A 37 2.68 13.50 6.45
C SER A 37 1.23 13.30 6.01
N LEU A 38 0.43 12.69 6.88
CA LEU A 38 -0.98 12.37 6.63
C LEU A 38 -1.82 12.97 7.75
N GLU A 39 -3.06 13.31 7.42
CA GLU A 39 -4.05 13.63 8.45
C GLU A 39 -4.29 12.41 9.36
N PRO A 40 -4.71 12.60 10.62
CA PRO A 40 -5.06 11.47 11.47
C PRO A 40 -6.18 10.62 10.87
N GLY A 41 -5.99 9.31 10.79
CA GLY A 41 -6.97 8.39 10.22
C GLY A 41 -6.43 6.98 10.04
N GLU A 42 -7.28 6.11 9.50
CA GLU A 42 -6.94 4.73 9.15
C GLU A 42 -6.52 4.63 7.69
N TYR A 43 -5.39 3.99 7.43
CA TYR A 43 -4.80 3.87 6.10
C TYR A 43 -4.42 2.42 5.79
N VAL A 44 -4.48 2.08 4.50
CA VAL A 44 -4.02 0.78 3.97
C VAL A 44 -2.81 1.04 3.08
N ILE A 45 -1.71 0.34 3.34
CA ILE A 45 -0.51 0.35 2.48
C ILE A 45 -0.60 -0.85 1.54
N ILE A 46 -0.47 -0.61 0.24
CA ILE A 46 -0.49 -1.65 -0.80
C ILE A 46 0.90 -1.74 -1.42
N PRO A 47 1.80 -2.61 -0.92
CA PRO A 47 3.08 -2.87 -1.57
C PRO A 47 2.87 -3.71 -2.84
N SER A 48 3.51 -3.32 -3.95
CA SER A 48 3.43 -4.06 -5.21
C SER A 48 4.69 -3.86 -6.06
N THR A 49 4.95 -4.81 -6.95
CA THR A 49 5.92 -4.64 -8.03
C THR A 49 5.32 -3.80 -9.15
N LYS A 50 6.18 -3.12 -9.93
CA LYS A 50 5.76 -2.31 -11.07
C LYS A 50 4.93 -3.10 -12.09
N GLU A 51 5.39 -4.31 -12.37
CA GLU A 51 4.78 -5.20 -13.36
C GLU A 51 4.00 -6.32 -12.65
N PRO A 52 2.89 -6.78 -13.25
CA PRO A 52 2.14 -7.89 -12.72
C PRO A 52 2.92 -9.19 -12.83
N ASN A 53 2.52 -10.19 -12.03
CA ASN A 53 3.08 -11.55 -12.04
C ASN A 53 4.57 -11.63 -11.69
N ILE A 54 5.11 -10.63 -11.02
CA ILE A 54 6.45 -10.69 -10.45
C ILE A 54 6.35 -11.23 -9.02
N THR A 55 7.12 -12.27 -8.74
CA THR A 55 7.25 -12.82 -7.38
C THR A 55 8.50 -12.22 -6.73
N ALA A 56 8.34 -11.63 -5.56
CA ALA A 56 9.42 -11.05 -4.79
C ALA A 56 9.13 -11.15 -3.29
N ASP A 57 10.16 -11.44 -2.50
CA ASP A 57 10.11 -11.33 -1.05
C ASP A 57 10.38 -9.88 -0.64
N PHE A 58 9.64 -9.39 0.36
CA PHE A 58 9.82 -8.03 0.86
C PHE A 58 9.58 -7.94 2.37
N ALA A 59 10.13 -6.89 2.97
CA ALA A 59 9.83 -6.48 4.33
C ALA A 59 9.32 -5.04 4.32
N LEU A 60 8.23 -4.78 5.05
CA LEU A 60 7.68 -3.43 5.23
C LEU A 60 7.83 -3.02 6.69
N ALA A 61 8.48 -1.89 6.94
CA ALA A 61 8.59 -1.27 8.25
C ALA A 61 7.94 0.12 8.23
N VAL A 62 7.18 0.44 9.27
CA VAL A 62 6.52 1.74 9.43
C VAL A 62 7.10 2.42 10.66
N TYR A 63 7.65 3.61 10.45
CA TYR A 63 8.17 4.46 11.52
C TYR A 63 7.30 5.71 11.62
N THR A 64 6.68 5.90 12.77
CA THR A 64 5.88 7.09 13.07
C THR A 64 6.65 8.01 14.00
N LYS A 65 6.58 9.32 13.76
CA LYS A 65 6.96 10.28 14.79
C LYS A 65 5.89 10.25 15.87
N THR A 66 6.25 9.87 17.08
CA THR A 66 5.45 10.22 18.26
C THR A 66 5.73 11.68 18.60
N ASP A 67 4.68 12.46 18.84
CA ASP A 67 4.82 13.77 19.51
C ASP A 67 5.47 13.49 20.88
N GLU A 68 6.57 14.20 21.21
CA GLU A 68 7.29 14.04 22.49
C GLU A 68 6.47 14.54 23.69
#